data_AF-A0A7U5JU52-F1
#
_entry.id   AF-A0A7U5JU52-F1
#
_cell.length_a   1.000
_cell.length_b   1.000
_cell.length_c   1.000
_cell.angle_alpha   90.00
_cell.angle_beta   90.00
_cell.angle_gamma   90.00
#
_symmetry.space_group_name_H-M   'P 1'
#
loop_
_entity.id
_entity.type
_entity.pdbx_description
1 polymer ?
#
loop_
_entity_poly.entity_id
_entity_poly.type
_entity_poly.pdbx_seq_one_letter_code
_entity_poly.pdbx_strand_id
1 'polypeptide(L)'
;MNQKKIEELIYSYSFMQREVIRLEGIYFRVSDSGRSWGVAQYGIEAAMPKGSSIRSAVEIDAMDKREQRMWNRIQAYEAKIELLDAAYDLLEDDMQKVIFDCMTDGMSYRSIAEHIGVSRHVIREKKDEMIQLFIESGHFDQNDQ
;
A
#
# COMPACT_ATOMS: atom_id res chain seq x y z
N MET A 1 -11.58 11.14 4.87
CA MET A 1 -10.31 11.74 4.33
C MET A 1 -10.58 12.69 3.13
N ASN A 2 -9.74 13.69 2.80
CA ASN A 2 -9.95 14.58 1.62
C ASN A 2 -9.44 13.92 0.31
N GLN A 3 -10.09 14.18 -0.82
CA GLN A 3 -9.77 13.68 -2.17
C GLN A 3 -8.28 13.71 -2.50
N LYS A 4 -7.59 14.83 -2.25
CA LYS A 4 -6.16 14.97 -2.55
C LYS A 4 -5.29 14.01 -1.74
N LYS A 5 -5.65 13.75 -0.48
CA LYS A 5 -4.94 12.78 0.38
C LYS A 5 -5.15 11.35 -0.11
N ILE A 6 -6.35 11.02 -0.62
CA ILE A 6 -6.63 9.70 -1.21
C ILE A 6 -5.77 9.50 -2.46
N GLU A 7 -5.72 10.52 -3.33
CA GLU A 7 -4.87 10.49 -4.53
C GLU A 7 -3.39 10.29 -4.18
N GLU A 8 -2.86 11.07 -3.22
CA GLU A 8 -1.48 10.92 -2.72
C GLU A 8 -1.22 9.53 -2.13
N LEU A 9 -2.21 8.96 -1.44
CA LEU A 9 -2.12 7.63 -0.85
C LEU A 9 -2.01 6.54 -1.92
N ILE A 10 -2.84 6.59 -2.97
CA ILE A 10 -2.80 5.66 -4.11
C ILE A 10 -1.41 5.68 -4.77
N TYR A 11 -0.89 6.87 -5.08
CA TYR A 11 0.45 7.00 -5.68
C TYR A 11 1.59 6.56 -4.75
N SER A 12 1.36 6.54 -3.44
CA SER A 12 2.35 6.10 -2.45
C SER A 12 2.45 4.58 -2.35
N TYR A 13 1.54 3.82 -2.98
CA TYR A 13 1.45 2.35 -2.85
C TYR A 13 2.77 1.64 -3.14
N SER A 14 3.34 1.82 -4.34
CA SER A 14 4.59 1.18 -4.74
C SER A 14 5.78 1.56 -3.85
N PHE A 15 5.81 2.80 -3.34
CA PHE A 15 6.80 3.23 -2.36
C PHE A 15 6.63 2.49 -1.02
N MET A 16 5.40 2.42 -0.50
CA MET A 16 5.09 1.73 0.75
C MET A 16 5.47 0.26 0.66
N GLN A 17 5.10 -0.43 -0.42
CA GLN A 17 5.46 -1.85 -0.62
C GLN A 17 6.97 -2.07 -0.63
N ARG A 18 7.73 -1.28 -1.40
CA ARG A 18 9.19 -1.40 -1.47
C ARG A 18 9.85 -1.13 -0.13
N GLU A 19 9.32 -0.18 0.63
CA GLU A 19 9.83 0.19 1.94
C GLU A 19 9.51 -0.88 2.99
N VAL A 20 8.33 -1.49 2.97
CA VAL A 20 8.00 -2.67 3.79
C VAL A 20 9.00 -3.79 3.52
N ILE A 21 9.18 -4.18 2.25
CA ILE A 21 10.14 -5.23 1.85
C ILE A 21 11.57 -4.90 2.34
N ARG A 22 12.00 -3.65 2.22
CA ARG A 22 13.33 -3.22 2.68
C ARG A 22 13.46 -3.30 4.20
N LEU A 23 12.45 -2.85 4.95
CA LEU A 23 12.47 -2.84 6.40
C LEU A 23 12.40 -4.24 6.97
N GLU A 24 11.52 -5.09 6.44
CA GLU A 24 11.47 -6.53 6.74
C GLU A 24 12.79 -7.20 6.44
N GLY A 25 13.37 -6.96 5.27
CA GLY A 25 14.66 -7.53 4.89
C GLY A 25 15.81 -7.12 5.82
N ILE A 26 15.81 -5.90 6.35
CA ILE A 26 16.77 -5.47 7.38
C ILE A 26 16.48 -6.16 8.70
N TYR A 27 15.21 -6.17 9.11
CA TYR A 27 14.78 -6.70 10.39
C TYR A 27 15.06 -8.20 10.51
N PHE A 28 14.69 -8.98 9.50
CA PHE A 28 14.89 -10.44 9.46
C PHE A 28 16.34 -10.84 9.21
N ARG A 29 17.13 -10.05 8.47
CA ARG A 29 18.57 -10.31 8.30
C ARG A 29 19.36 -10.06 9.58
N VAL A 30 18.94 -9.11 10.41
CA VAL A 30 19.55 -8.85 11.73
C VAL A 30 19.16 -9.93 12.75
N SER A 31 17.96 -10.51 12.65
CA SER A 31 17.53 -11.63 13.51
C SER A 31 18.15 -12.99 13.14
N ASP A 32 18.86 -13.08 12.01
CA ASP A 32 19.45 -14.33 11.51
C ASP A 32 20.83 -14.67 12.10
N SER A 33 21.19 -14.08 13.24
CA SER A 33 22.17 -14.71 14.15
C SER A 33 21.58 -15.90 14.92
N GLY A 34 20.52 -16.55 14.42
CA GLY A 34 19.91 -17.68 15.12
C GLY A 34 18.87 -18.52 14.39
N ARG A 35 17.91 -17.98 13.62
CA ARG A 35 16.88 -18.79 12.95
C ARG A 35 16.32 -18.11 11.70
N SER A 36 16.71 -18.61 10.54
CA SER A 36 16.17 -18.28 9.22
C SER A 36 14.67 -18.58 9.17
N TRP A 37 13.84 -17.54 9.35
CA TRP A 37 12.43 -17.56 8.94
C TRP A 37 12.31 -16.87 7.59
N GLY A 38 12.38 -17.68 6.52
CA GLY A 38 11.82 -17.37 5.20
C GLY A 38 12.15 -16.00 4.62
N VAL A 39 13.35 -15.84 4.06
CA VAL A 39 13.58 -14.81 3.05
C VAL A 39 12.68 -15.17 1.86
N ALA A 40 11.58 -14.44 1.67
CA ALA A 40 10.66 -14.69 0.56
C ALA A 40 11.42 -14.58 -0.76
N GLN A 41 11.38 -15.67 -1.51
CA GLN A 41 11.91 -15.77 -2.86
C GLN A 41 11.31 -14.69 -3.74
N TYR A 42 12.19 -13.92 -4.37
CA TYR A 42 11.85 -13.01 -5.46
C TYR A 42 10.93 -13.70 -6.47
N GLY A 43 9.75 -13.13 -6.68
CA GLY A 43 8.77 -13.58 -7.66
C GLY A 43 7.58 -12.62 -7.66
N ILE A 44 7.00 -12.39 -8.83
CA ILE A 44 5.84 -11.52 -9.06
C ILE A 44 4.58 -12.01 -8.31
N GLU A 45 4.66 -13.18 -7.68
CA GLU A 45 3.65 -13.74 -6.76
C GLU A 45 4.21 -14.00 -5.34
N ALA A 46 5.12 -13.16 -4.85
CA ALA A 46 5.43 -13.12 -3.42
C ALA A 46 4.28 -12.41 -2.70
N ALA A 47 3.14 -13.09 -2.59
CA ALA A 47 2.11 -12.76 -1.62
C ALA A 47 2.83 -12.48 -0.29
N MET A 48 2.70 -11.25 0.21
CA MET A 48 3.37 -10.74 1.41
C MET A 48 3.56 -11.86 2.45
N PRO A 49 4.75 -12.00 3.06
CA PRO A 49 4.86 -12.81 4.25
C PRO A 49 3.85 -12.25 5.24
N LYS A 50 2.77 -12.99 5.53
CA LYS A 50 1.79 -12.55 6.53
C LYS A 50 2.55 -12.41 7.84
N GLY A 51 2.80 -11.17 8.26
CA GLY A 51 3.47 -10.86 9.51
C GLY A 51 2.79 -11.61 10.64
N SER A 52 3.51 -12.59 11.20
CA SER A 52 3.04 -13.41 12.30
C SER A 52 2.72 -12.54 13.52
N SER A 53 1.52 -12.73 14.07
CA SER A 53 1.07 -12.50 15.45
C SER A 53 1.55 -11.21 16.12
N ILE A 54 0.60 -10.29 16.35
CA ILE A 54 0.64 -9.17 17.31
C ILE A 54 1.66 -9.45 18.43
N ARG A 55 2.80 -8.76 18.39
CA ARG A 55 3.78 -8.79 19.49
C ARG A 55 3.15 -8.17 20.72
N SER A 56 3.46 -8.72 21.89
CA SER A 56 2.97 -8.13 23.13
C SER A 56 3.61 -6.75 23.35
N ALA A 57 2.91 -5.85 24.06
CA ALA A 57 3.46 -4.53 24.40
C ALA A 57 4.81 -4.61 25.13
N VAL A 58 5.03 -5.70 25.88
CA VAL A 58 6.29 -6.01 26.58
C VAL A 58 7.42 -6.35 25.61
N GLU A 59 7.13 -7.10 24.55
CA GLU A 59 8.12 -7.41 23.51
C GLU A 59 8.49 -6.17 22.70
N ILE A 60 7.56 -5.24 22.50
CA ILE A 60 7.81 -3.96 21.82
C ILE A 60 8.66 -3.03 22.68
N ASP A 61 8.39 -2.93 23.99
CA ASP A 61 9.16 -2.09 24.92
C ASP A 61 10.60 -2.59 25.13
N ALA A 62 10.82 -3.90 24.95
CA ALA A 62 12.14 -4.51 24.96
C ALA A 62 12.97 -4.25 23.68
N MET A 63 12.38 -3.72 22.61
CA MET A 63 13.07 -3.41 21.35
C MET A 63 13.95 -2.17 21.49
N ASP A 64 15.04 -2.11 20.71
CA ASP A 64 15.77 -0.85 20.57
C ASP A 64 14.86 0.21 19.89
N LYS A 65 15.06 1.48 20.23
CA LYS A 65 14.29 2.60 19.66
C LYS A 65 14.33 2.62 18.14
N ARG A 66 15.41 2.15 17.52
CA ARG A 66 15.51 2.01 16.06
C ARG A 66 14.55 0.95 15.53
N GLU A 67 14.53 -0.21 16.15
CA GLU A 67 13.68 -1.33 15.74
C GLU A 67 12.20 -1.00 15.94
N GLN A 68 11.84 -0.34 17.04
CA GLN A 68 10.47 0.11 17.29
C GLN A 68 9.97 1.07 16.18
N ARG A 69 10.82 2.01 15.75
CA ARG A 69 10.48 2.91 14.62
C ARG A 69 10.29 2.17 13.30
N MET A 70 11.09 1.13 13.05
CA MET A 70 10.97 0.30 11.85
C MET A 70 9.66 -0.50 11.87
N TRP A 71 9.39 -1.18 12.99
CA TRP A 71 8.17 -1.95 13.20
C TRP A 71 6.91 -1.10 13.03
N ASN A 72 6.83 0.04 13.73
CA ASN A 72 5.68 0.94 13.62
C ASN A 72 5.47 1.43 12.18
N ARG A 73 6.55 1.64 11.42
CA ARG A 73 6.46 2.04 10.02
C ARG A 73 5.95 0.92 9.12
N ILE A 74 6.43 -0.31 9.32
CA ILE A 74 5.94 -1.50 8.60
C ILE A 74 4.43 -1.60 8.81
N GLN A 75 3.99 -1.64 10.07
CA GLN A 75 2.57 -1.76 10.42
C GLN A 75 1.71 -0.65 9.81
N ALA A 76 2.18 0.60 9.87
CA ALA A 76 1.46 1.73 9.28
C ALA A 76 1.38 1.68 7.75
N TYR A 77 2.36 1.08 7.07
CA TYR A 77 2.33 0.91 5.62
C TYR A 77 1.51 -0.30 5.20
N GLU A 78 1.61 -1.42 5.90
CA GLU A 78 0.77 -2.61 5.66
C GLU A 78 -0.71 -2.26 5.78
N ALA A 79 -1.12 -1.56 6.84
CA ALA A 79 -2.51 -1.14 7.03
C ALA A 79 -3.02 -0.24 5.88
N LYS A 80 -2.15 0.61 5.32
CA LYS A 80 -2.49 1.47 4.18
C LYS A 80 -2.54 0.71 2.86
N ILE A 81 -1.67 -0.27 2.68
CA ILE A 81 -1.67 -1.16 1.51
C ILE A 81 -2.95 -1.99 1.54
N GLU A 82 -3.28 -2.62 2.66
CA GLU A 82 -4.51 -3.40 2.84
C GLU A 82 -5.77 -2.55 2.60
N LEU A 83 -5.77 -1.30 3.08
CA LEU A 83 -6.85 -0.36 2.81
C LEU A 83 -7.03 -0.09 1.30
N LEU A 84 -5.93 0.08 0.56
CA LEU A 84 -5.94 0.31 -0.89
C LEU A 84 -6.35 -0.94 -1.67
N ASP A 85 -5.87 -2.12 -1.28
CA ASP A 85 -6.25 -3.39 -1.88
C ASP A 85 -7.77 -3.63 -1.70
N ALA A 86 -8.30 -3.36 -0.50
CA ALA A 86 -9.74 -3.45 -0.27
C ALA A 86 -10.55 -2.36 -1.01
N ALA A 87 -9.95 -1.20 -1.31
CA ALA A 87 -10.59 -0.17 -2.12
C ALA A 87 -10.69 -0.59 -3.60
N TYR A 88 -9.68 -1.32 -4.10
CA TYR A 88 -9.70 -1.87 -5.45
C TYR A 88 -10.90 -2.82 -5.67
N ASP A 89 -11.23 -3.63 -4.66
CA ASP A 89 -12.36 -4.56 -4.69
C ASP A 89 -13.74 -3.86 -4.79
N LEU A 90 -13.82 -2.57 -4.44
CA LEU A 90 -15.04 -1.76 -4.58
C LEU A 90 -15.29 -1.30 -6.02
N LEU A 91 -14.28 -1.35 -6.89
CA LEU A 91 -14.39 -0.89 -8.27
C LEU A 91 -15.14 -1.92 -9.12
N GLU A 92 -16.17 -1.48 -9.82
CA GLU A 92 -16.90 -2.31 -10.78
C GLU A 92 -16.48 -2.03 -12.23
N ASP A 93 -16.09 -0.80 -12.55
CA ASP A 93 -15.65 -0.39 -13.89
C ASP A 93 -14.22 -0.86 -14.16
N ASP A 94 -14.05 -1.72 -15.16
CA ASP A 94 -12.74 -2.21 -15.61
C ASP A 94 -11.79 -1.06 -15.97
N MET A 95 -12.31 0.05 -16.50
CA MET A 95 -11.48 1.21 -16.80
C MET A 95 -10.96 1.89 -15.54
N GLN A 96 -11.77 1.98 -14.48
CA GLN A 96 -11.35 2.52 -13.18
C GLN A 96 -10.30 1.63 -12.53
N LYS A 97 -10.44 0.29 -12.62
CA LYS A 97 -9.41 -0.66 -12.15
C LYS A 97 -8.08 -0.45 -12.84
N VAL A 98 -8.07 -0.40 -14.18
CA VAL A 98 -6.84 -0.15 -14.94
C VAL A 98 -6.20 1.19 -14.58
N ILE A 99 -7.01 2.24 -14.41
CA ILE A 99 -6.52 3.55 -13.96
C ILE A 99 -5.89 3.45 -12.56
N PHE A 100 -6.55 2.78 -11.63
CA PHE A 100 -6.05 2.56 -10.27
C PHE A 100 -4.71 1.81 -10.29
N ASP A 101 -4.62 0.70 -11.02
CA ASP A 101 -3.41 -0.10 -11.17
C ASP A 101 -2.25 0.78 -11.67
N CYS A 102 -2.48 1.53 -12.75
CA CYS A 102 -1.48 2.44 -13.29
C CYS A 102 -1.06 3.54 -12.30
N MET A 103 -1.98 4.06 -11.49
CA MET A 103 -1.66 5.05 -10.45
C MET A 103 -0.81 4.44 -9.33
N THR A 104 -1.11 3.22 -8.89
CA THR A 104 -0.32 2.51 -7.87
C THR A 104 1.10 2.19 -8.36
N ASP A 105 1.25 1.93 -9.65
CA ASP A 105 2.55 1.77 -10.35
C ASP A 105 3.32 3.09 -10.48
N GLY A 106 2.70 4.24 -10.19
CA GLY A 106 3.30 5.55 -10.28
C GLY A 106 3.30 6.16 -11.69
N MET A 107 2.45 5.66 -12.59
CA MET A 107 2.33 6.24 -13.94
C MET A 107 1.71 7.64 -13.89
N SER A 108 2.24 8.56 -14.71
CA SER A 108 1.65 9.89 -14.86
C SER A 108 0.32 9.83 -15.60
N TYR A 109 -0.62 10.76 -15.36
CA TYR A 109 -1.86 10.85 -16.13
C TYR A 109 -1.67 10.94 -17.65
N ARG A 110 -0.53 11.46 -18.11
CA ARG A 110 -0.19 11.43 -19.53
C ARG A 110 0.07 10.00 -20.00
N SER A 111 0.90 9.27 -19.28
CA SER A 111 1.25 7.89 -19.58
C SER A 111 0.03 6.97 -19.50
N ILE A 112 -0.85 7.18 -18.51
CA ILE A 112 -2.11 6.45 -18.38
C ILE A 112 -3.03 6.72 -19.58
N ALA A 113 -3.19 7.99 -19.96
CA ALA A 113 -4.00 8.37 -21.11
C ALA A 113 -3.48 7.76 -22.42
N GLU A 114 -2.15 7.76 -22.62
CA GLU A 114 -1.50 7.12 -23.77
C GLU A 114 -1.67 5.58 -23.74
N HIS A 115 -1.58 4.95 -22.56
CA HIS A 115 -1.75 3.50 -22.39
C HIS A 115 -3.19 3.04 -22.72
N ILE A 116 -4.19 3.76 -22.21
CA ILE A 116 -5.61 3.42 -22.40
C ILE A 116 -6.13 3.89 -23.77
N GLY A 117 -5.48 4.90 -24.38
CA GLY A 117 -5.91 5.47 -25.66
C GLY A 117 -7.03 6.49 -25.54
N VAL A 118 -7.10 7.21 -24.42
CA VAL A 118 -8.13 8.24 -24.15
C VAL A 118 -7.50 9.60 -23.83
N SER A 119 -8.33 10.64 -23.70
CA SER A 119 -7.82 11.96 -23.31
C SER A 119 -7.46 12.00 -21.81
N ARG A 120 -6.51 12.87 -21.44
CA ARG A 120 -6.18 13.17 -20.03
C ARG A 120 -7.35 13.75 -19.23
N HIS A 121 -8.40 14.22 -19.89
CA HIS A 121 -9.60 14.72 -19.23
C HIS A 121 -10.46 13.56 -18.74
N VAL A 122 -10.66 12.55 -19.59
CA VAL A 122 -11.39 11.32 -19.24
C VAL A 122 -10.72 10.60 -18.07
N ILE A 123 -9.38 10.51 -18.05
CA ILE A 123 -8.65 9.93 -16.91
C ILE A 123 -8.92 10.70 -15.61
N ARG A 124 -8.96 12.04 -15.66
CA ARG A 124 -9.24 12.86 -14.47
C ARG A 124 -10.67 12.64 -13.97
N GLU A 125 -11.63 12.64 -14.88
CA GLU A 125 -13.04 12.40 -14.57
C GLU A 125 -13.23 11.02 -13.93
N LYS A 126 -12.70 9.96 -14.56
CA LYS A 126 -12.75 8.60 -14.02
C LYS A 126 -12.07 8.46 -12.67
N LYS A 127 -10.93 9.13 -12.47
CA LYS A 127 -10.25 9.20 -11.19
C LYS A 127 -11.08 9.95 -10.14
N ASP A 128 -11.74 11.04 -10.52
CA ASP A 128 -12.59 11.82 -9.62
C ASP A 128 -13.81 10.98 -9.20
N GLU A 129 -14.47 10.28 -10.13
CA GLU A 129 -15.55 9.32 -9.87
C GLU A 129 -15.11 8.21 -8.89
N MET A 130 -13.96 7.61 -9.17
CA MET A 130 -13.37 6.56 -8.33
C MET A 130 -13.13 7.04 -6.89
N ILE A 131 -12.49 8.20 -6.72
CA ILE A 131 -12.24 8.74 -5.38
C ILE A 131 -13.55 9.14 -4.69
N GLN A 132 -14.53 9.62 -5.44
CA GLN A 132 -15.84 9.95 -4.89
C GLN A 132 -16.55 8.69 -4.35
N LEU A 133 -16.52 7.58 -5.09
CA LEU A 133 -17.02 6.27 -4.64
C LEU A 133 -16.37 5.82 -3.33
N PHE A 134 -15.05 6.00 -3.21
CA PHE A 134 -14.30 5.66 -2.00
C PHE A 134 -14.68 6.51 -0.78
N ILE A 135 -15.07 7.77 -0.99
CA ILE A 135 -15.56 8.65 0.07
C ILE A 135 -16.98 8.23 0.47
N GLU A 136 -17.86 7.97 -0.52
CA GLU A 136 -19.27 7.61 -0.28
C GLU A 136 -19.43 6.27 0.42
N SER A 137 -18.57 5.30 0.11
CA SER A 137 -18.51 4.01 0.81
C SER A 137 -17.98 4.11 2.24
N GLY A 138 -17.45 5.28 2.66
CA GLY A 138 -16.84 5.47 3.97
C GLY A 138 -15.55 4.66 4.18
N HIS A 139 -14.99 4.10 3.11
CA HIS A 139 -13.85 3.18 3.16
C HIS A 139 -12.61 3.84 3.79
N PHE A 140 -12.39 5.12 3.49
CA PHE A 140 -11.26 5.91 4.02
C PHE A 140 -11.59 6.73 5.28
N ASP A 141 -12.73 6.51 5.91
CA ASP A 141 -13.11 7.23 7.15
C ASP A 141 -12.72 6.46 8.42
N GLN A 142 -12.38 5.17 8.32
CA GLN A 142 -12.07 4.32 9.48
C GLN A 142 -10.61 4.36 9.97
N ASN A 143 -9.70 5.02 9.24
CA ASN A 143 -8.24 4.99 9.53
C ASN A 143 -7.64 6.31 10.03
N ASP A 144 -8.46 7.30 10.38
CA ASP A 144 -8.03 8.61 10.93
C ASP A 144 -8.11 8.68 12.48
N GLN A 145 -8.19 7.54 13.20
CA GLN A 145 -8.14 7.46 14.67
C GLN A 145 -6.83 6.89 15.22
#